data_AF-A0ABD3CZL2-F1
#
_entry.id   AF-A0ABD3CZL2-F1
#
_cell.length_a   1.000
_cell.length_b   1.000
_cell.length_c   1.000
_cell.angle_alpha   90.00
_cell.angle_beta   90.00
_cell.angle_gamma   90.00
#
_symmetry.space_group_name_H-M   'P 1'
#
loop_
_entity.id
_entity.type
_entity.pdbx_description
1 polymer ?
#
loop_
_entity_poly.entity_id
_entity_poly.type
_entity_poly.pdbx_seq_one_letter_code
_entity_poly.pdbx_strand_id
1 'polypeptide(L)'
;MKHIVKIMAFLVALTAFWISLLQTSVLPESYTWLLPLYFIVSLGCYGLLMVGIGLMRFPTCPHEAILLQEDIVEAKGFLNGKGVDVGFD
;
A
#
# COMPACT_ATOMS: atom_id res chain seq x y z
N MET A 1 2.35 -14.53 -28.51
CA MET A 1 1.99 -15.94 -28.24
C MET A 1 2.28 -16.35 -26.78
N LYS A 2 3.56 -16.47 -26.35
CA LYS A 2 3.91 -17.00 -25.02
C LYS A 2 3.35 -16.22 -23.82
N HIS A 3 3.28 -14.88 -23.91
CA HIS A 3 2.70 -14.05 -22.86
C HIS A 3 1.18 -14.21 -22.73
N ILE A 4 0.47 -14.36 -23.85
CA ILE A 4 -0.98 -14.54 -23.88
C ILE A 4 -1.34 -15.87 -23.21
N VAL A 5 -0.61 -16.95 -23.51
CA VAL A 5 -0.81 -18.26 -22.88
C VAL A 5 -0.54 -18.20 -21.38
N LYS A 6 0.50 -17.46 -20.94
CA LYS A 6 0.77 -17.24 -19.51
C LYS A 6 -0.39 -16.51 -18.80
N ILE A 7 -0.91 -15.45 -19.41
CA ILE A 7 -2.03 -14.68 -18.87
C ILE A 7 -3.29 -15.56 -18.79
N MET A 8 -3.59 -16.31 -19.86
CA MET A 8 -4.72 -17.24 -19.88
C MET A 8 -4.59 -18.33 -18.84
N ALA A 9 -3.40 -18.92 -18.66
CA ALA A 9 -3.16 -19.92 -17.62
C ALA A 9 -3.34 -19.33 -16.21
N PHE A 10 -2.92 -18.09 -16.00
CA PHE A 10 -3.13 -17.38 -14.74
C PHE A 10 -4.62 -17.14 -14.46
N LEU A 11 -5.36 -16.76 -15.49
CA LEU A 11 -6.80 -16.51 -15.40
C LEU A 11 -7.59 -17.79 -15.13
N VAL A 12 -7.19 -18.90 -15.76
CA VAL A 12 -7.73 -20.24 -15.49
C VAL A 12 -7.40 -20.70 -14.06
N ALA A 13 -6.17 -20.47 -13.58
CA ALA A 13 -5.79 -20.81 -12.22
C ALA A 13 -6.59 -20.01 -11.17
N LEU A 14 -6.76 -18.70 -11.41
CA LEU A 14 -7.54 -17.82 -10.54
C LEU A 14 -9.01 -18.21 -10.48
N THR A 15 -9.62 -18.55 -11.61
CA THR A 15 -11.02 -18.99 -11.67
C THR A 15 -11.21 -20.36 -11.03
N ALA A 16 -10.31 -21.32 -11.27
CA ALA A 16 -10.35 -22.63 -10.63
C ALA A 16 -10.17 -22.53 -9.11
N PHE A 17 -9.25 -21.67 -8.65
CA PHE A 17 -9.06 -21.38 -7.23
C PHE A 17 -10.33 -20.77 -6.61
N TRP A 18 -10.95 -19.81 -7.29
CA TRP A 18 -12.22 -19.21 -6.88
C TRP A 18 -13.35 -20.24 -6.75
N ILE A 19 -13.51 -21.12 -7.75
CA ILE A 19 -14.54 -22.16 -7.76
C ILE A 19 -14.30 -23.19 -6.65
N SER A 20 -13.05 -23.57 -6.39
CA SER A 20 -12.69 -24.48 -5.29
C SER A 20 -13.02 -23.87 -3.92
N LEU A 21 -12.80 -22.56 -3.76
CA LEU A 21 -13.16 -21.81 -2.56
C LEU A 21 -14.68 -21.73 -2.39
N LEU A 22 -15.42 -21.57 -3.49
CA LEU A 22 -16.88 -21.61 -3.54
C LEU A 22 -17.45 -22.98 -3.14
N GLN A 23 -16.80 -24.06 -3.59
CA GLN A 23 -17.21 -25.44 -3.33
C GLN A 23 -16.93 -25.86 -1.87
N THR A 24 -15.90 -25.27 -1.24
CA THR A 24 -15.57 -25.52 0.17
C THR A 24 -16.42 -24.67 1.12
N SER A 25 -16.91 -23.51 0.69
CA SER A 25 -17.92 -22.76 1.42
C SER A 25 -19.28 -23.45 1.34
N VAL A 26 -19.67 -24.12 2.42
CA VAL A 26 -20.99 -24.75 2.67
C VAL A 26 -22.10 -23.68 2.83
N LEU A 27 -22.11 -22.64 1.99
CA LEU A 27 -23.04 -21.52 2.05
C LEU A 27 -24.22 -21.76 1.10
N PRO A 28 -25.45 -21.36 1.48
CA PRO A 28 -26.62 -21.48 0.63
C PRO A 28 -26.46 -20.69 -0.67
N GLU A 29 -26.91 -21.25 -1.80
CA GLU A 29 -26.75 -20.68 -3.16
C GLU A 29 -27.21 -19.23 -3.30
N SER A 30 -28.14 -18.77 -2.45
CA SER A 30 -28.63 -17.39 -2.44
C SER A 30 -27.57 -16.35 -2.08
N TYR A 31 -26.52 -16.73 -1.33
CA TYR A 31 -25.46 -15.80 -0.88
C TYR A 31 -24.17 -15.93 -1.68
N THR A 32 -24.07 -16.92 -2.57
CA THR A 32 -22.89 -17.17 -3.41
C THR A 32 -22.53 -15.97 -4.28
N TRP A 33 -23.51 -15.18 -4.72
CA TRP A 33 -23.29 -13.95 -5.49
C TRP A 33 -22.64 -12.82 -4.68
N LEU A 34 -22.83 -12.78 -3.35
CA LEU A 34 -22.20 -11.78 -2.49
C LEU A 34 -20.76 -12.15 -2.09
N LEU A 35 -20.35 -13.41 -2.26
CA LEU A 35 -19.03 -13.90 -1.83
C LEU A 35 -17.85 -13.14 -2.48
N PRO A 36 -17.88 -12.80 -3.79
CA PRO A 36 -16.91 -11.88 -4.42
C PRO A 36 -16.86 -10.50 -3.76
N LEU A 37 -18.01 -9.94 -3.42
CA LEU A 37 -18.09 -8.63 -2.79
C LEU A 37 -17.48 -8.67 -1.38
N TYR A 38 -17.81 -9.70 -0.58
CA TYR A 38 -17.21 -9.89 0.74
C TYR A 38 -15.69 -10.08 0.68
N PHE A 39 -15.19 -10.80 -0.32
CA PHE A 39 -13.75 -10.98 -0.52
C PHE A 39 -13.07 -9.64 -0.85
N ILE A 40 -13.64 -8.84 -1.75
CA ILE A 40 -13.12 -7.50 -2.08
C ILE A 40 -13.12 -6.59 -0.85
N VAL A 41 -14.22 -6.56 -0.09
CA VAL A 41 -14.34 -5.74 1.14
C VAL A 41 -13.33 -6.20 2.20
N SER A 42 -13.17 -7.51 2.40
CA SER A 42 -12.20 -8.08 3.34
C SER A 42 -10.77 -7.75 2.94
N LEU A 43 -10.43 -7.86 1.64
CA LEU A 43 -9.11 -7.48 1.14
C LEU A 43 -8.85 -5.98 1.29
N GLY A 44 -9.86 -5.13 1.04
CA GLY A 44 -9.77 -3.69 1.27
C GLY A 44 -9.50 -3.37 2.74
N CYS A 45 -10.23 -4.01 3.65
CA CYS A 45 -10.02 -3.85 5.09
C CYS A 45 -8.61 -4.31 5.53
N TYR A 46 -8.15 -5.46 5.01
CA TYR A 46 -6.78 -5.94 5.25
C TYR A 46 -5.72 -4.95 4.76
N GLY A 47 -5.90 -4.38 3.56
CA GLY A 47 -5.00 -3.37 3.01
C GLY A 47 -4.94 -2.12 3.88
N LEU A 48 -6.09 -1.60 4.32
CA LEU A 48 -6.16 -0.46 5.22
C LEU A 48 -5.48 -0.74 6.56
N LEU A 49 -5.67 -1.94 7.13
CA LEU A 49 -4.99 -2.37 8.36
C LEU A 49 -3.47 -2.43 8.18
N MET A 50 -2.99 -3.00 7.08
CA MET A 50 -1.55 -3.07 6.79
C MET A 50 -0.93 -1.68 6.65
N VAL A 51 -1.61 -0.76 5.97
CA VAL A 51 -1.18 0.65 5.88
C VAL A 51 -1.21 1.31 7.26
N GLY A 52 -2.28 1.11 8.04
CA GLY A 52 -2.40 1.65 9.39
C GLY A 52 -1.29 1.17 10.34
N ILE A 53 -0.99 -0.13 10.31
CA ILE A 53 0.13 -0.70 11.07
C ILE A 53 1.46 -0.13 10.58
N GLY A 54 1.64 0.02 9.26
CA GLY A 54 2.82 0.64 8.67
C GLY A 54 3.04 2.08 9.14
N LEU A 55 1.97 2.87 9.27
CA LEU A 55 2.02 4.23 9.81
C LEU A 55 2.30 4.25 11.31
N MET A 56 1.68 3.35 12.09
CA MET A 56 1.94 3.24 13.53
C MET A 56 3.36 2.75 13.84
N ARG A 57 3.91 1.90 12.97
CA ARG A 57 5.27 1.34 13.09
C ARG A 57 6.30 2.15 12.33
N PHE A 58 5.92 3.25 11.70
CA PHE A 58 6.86 4.14 11.05
C PHE A 58 7.84 4.60 12.14
N PRO A 59 9.14 4.27 12.04
CA PRO A 59 10.12 4.72 13.01
C PRO A 59 10.24 6.22 12.83
N THR A 60 9.44 6.97 13.58
CA THR A 60 9.66 8.40 13.73
C THR A 60 10.98 8.51 14.47
N CYS A 61 12.02 8.99 13.78
CA CYS A 61 13.29 9.35 14.38
C CYS A 61 13.21 10.83 14.79
N PRO A 62 12.63 11.19 15.95
CA PRO A 62 12.44 12.58 16.34
C PRO A 62 13.78 13.32 16.47
N HIS A 63 14.83 12.61 16.87
CA HIS A 63 16.17 13.17 17.00
C HIS A 63 16.80 13.53 15.64
N GLU A 64 16.71 12.62 14.66
CA GLU A 64 17.24 12.86 13.32
C GLU A 64 16.46 13.96 12.59
N ALA A 65 15.15 14.08 12.83
CA ALA A 65 14.36 15.18 12.32
C ALA A 65 14.82 16.54 12.87
N ILE A 66 15.20 16.62 14.15
CA ILE A 66 15.73 17.85 14.75
C ILE A 66 17.11 18.20 14.18
N LEU A 67 18.01 17.21 14.08
CA LEU A 67 19.35 17.41 13.49
C LEU A 67 19.26 17.88 12.03
N LEU A 68 18.36 17.28 11.24
CA LEU A 68 18.12 17.70 9.86
C LEU A 68 17.61 19.15 9.78
N GLN A 69 16.78 19.60 10.72
CA GLN A 69 16.33 20.99 10.76
C GLN A 69 17.48 21.96 11.09
N GLU A 70 18.39 21.60 12.01
CA GLU A 70 19.59 22.40 12.27
C GLU A 70 20.48 22.50 11.02
N ASP A 71 20.73 21.39 10.34
CA ASP A 71 21.52 21.35 9.09
C ASP A 71 20.90 22.24 8.00
N ILE A 72 19.57 22.24 7.87
CA ILE A 72 18.85 23.09 6.91
C ILE A 72 19.03 24.57 7.26
N VAL A 73 18.93 24.94 8.54
CA VAL A 73 19.13 26.32 9.00
C VAL A 73 20.57 26.79 8.75
N GLU A 74 21.56 25.94 9.03
CA GLU A 74 22.97 26.23 8.77
C GLU A 74 23.22 26.41 7.25
N ALA A 75 22.73 25.49 6.43
CA ALA A 75 22.86 25.57 4.97
C ALA A 75 22.21 26.84 4.41
N LYS A 76 21.03 27.22 4.93
CA LYS A 76 20.35 28.47 4.57
C LYS A 76 21.17 29.70 4.96
N GLY A 77 21.77 29.72 6.15
CA GLY A 77 22.67 30.78 6.59
C GLY A 77 23.88 30.94 5.67
N PHE A 78 24.50 29.81 5.28
CA PHE A 78 25.63 29.81 4.36
C PHE A 78 25.26 30.34 2.96
N LEU A 79 24.10 29.95 2.43
CA LEU A 79 23.62 30.40 1.13
C LEU A 79 23.27 31.89 1.14
N ASN A 80 22.65 32.38 2.21
CA ASN A 80 22.35 33.81 2.39
C ASN A 80 23.63 34.64 2.44
N GLY A 81 24.66 34.18 3.17
CA GLY A 81 25.99 34.80 3.18
C GLY A 81 26.68 34.85 1.81
N LYS A 82 26.26 34.01 0.86
CA LYS A 82 26.72 34.01 -0.54
C LYS A 82 25.79 34.79 -1.48
N GLY A 83 24.79 35.49 -0.94
CA GLY A 83 23.83 36.31 -1.70
C GLY A 83 22.72 35.52 -2.39
N VAL A 84 22.52 34.25 -2.03
CA VAL A 84 21.45 33.40 -2.58
C VAL A 84 20.32 33.33 -1.56
N ASP A 85 19.19 33.99 -1.86
CA ASP A 85 18.00 33.92 -1.04
C ASP A 85 17.19 32.65 -1.36
N VAL A 86 17.19 31.71 -0.42
CA VAL A 86 16.30 30.56 -0.42
C VAL A 86 15.12 30.91 0.50
N GLY A 87 13.96 31.17 -0.11
CA GLY A 87 12.78 31.77 0.52
C GLY A 87 12.36 31.17 1.87
N PHE A 88 11.53 31.91 2.60
CA PHE A 88 10.92 31.47 3.85
C PHE A 88 9.51 30.94 3.58
N ASP A 89 9.30 29.67 3.87
CA ASP A 89 8.08 29.11 4.47
C ASP A 89 8.45 27.81 5.18
#